data_AF-S4PJU7-F1
#
_entry.id   AF-S4PJU7-F1
#
_cell.length_a   1.000
_cell.length_b   1.000
_cell.length_c   1.000
_cell.angle_alpha   90.00
_cell.angle_beta   90.00
_cell.angle_gamma   90.00
#
_symmetry.space_group_name_H-M   'P 1'
#
loop_
_entity.id
_entity.type
_entity.pdbx_description
1 polymer ?
#
loop_
_entity_poly.entity_id
_entity_poly.type
_entity_poly.pdbx_seq_one_letter_code
_entity_poly.pdbx_strand_id
1 'polypeptide(L)'
;QNQRALHIVFPHHFLDSPEWFGVSTDEYFQVSIMAMEESRVLVWHRDKLKLSIMSDAFLQAVFDHILGRDVVHKLMQVSETMSVSN
;
A
#
# COMPACT_ATOMS: atom_id res chain seq x y z
N GLN A 1 6.32 -18.87 -16.96
CA GLN A 1 6.42 -17.55 -16.30
C GLN A 1 6.49 -17.79 -14.80
N ASN A 2 7.69 -17.74 -14.21
CA ASN A 2 7.84 -17.82 -12.75
C ASN A 2 7.38 -16.50 -12.13
N GLN A 3 6.06 -16.31 -11.97
CA GLN A 3 5.53 -15.19 -11.18
C GLN A 3 5.63 -15.55 -9.71
N ARG A 4 6.82 -15.34 -9.13
CA ARG A 4 6.98 -15.38 -7.68
C ARG A 4 6.28 -14.15 -7.12
N ALA A 5 5.33 -14.34 -6.19
CA ALA A 5 4.66 -13.24 -5.52
C ALA A 5 5.69 -12.35 -4.79
N LEU A 6 5.56 -11.04 -4.93
CA LEU A 6 6.45 -10.07 -4.26
C LEU A 6 6.22 -10.05 -2.74
N HIS A 7 4.95 -10.09 -2.33
CA HIS A 7 4.53 -10.25 -0.94
C HIS A 7 3.08 -10.74 -0.89
N ILE A 8 2.66 -11.28 0.26
CA ILE A 8 1.27 -11.65 0.51
C ILE A 8 0.59 -10.52 1.28
N VAL A 9 -0.60 -10.11 0.82
CA VAL A 9 -1.44 -9.13 1.50
C VAL A 9 -2.40 -9.87 2.42
N PHE A 10 -2.40 -9.49 3.70
CA PHE A 10 -3.29 -10.07 4.72
C PHE A 10 -4.46 -9.13 5.03
N PRO A 11 -5.49 -9.60 5.74
CA PRO A 11 -6.57 -8.74 6.22
C PRO A 11 -6.04 -7.48 6.91
N HIS A 12 -6.65 -6.34 6.62
CA HIS A 12 -6.27 -5.02 7.14
C HIS A 12 -4.91 -4.46 6.66
N HIS A 13 -4.25 -5.12 5.70
CA HIS A 13 -3.11 -4.51 5.01
C HIS A 13 -3.60 -3.57 3.90
N PHE A 14 -2.85 -2.49 3.68
CA PHE A 14 -3.14 -1.58 2.58
C PHE A 14 -2.63 -2.17 1.27
N LEU A 15 -3.13 -1.68 0.13
CA LEU A 15 -2.63 -2.05 -1.19
C LEU A 15 -1.73 -0.93 -1.72
N ASP A 16 -2.30 0.26 -1.86
CA ASP A 16 -1.69 1.42 -2.54
C ASP A 16 -1.23 2.51 -1.56
N SER A 17 -0.62 2.13 -0.43
CA SER A 17 -0.19 3.07 0.61
C SER A 17 0.79 4.17 0.15
N PRO A 18 1.69 3.97 -0.85
CA PRO A 18 2.53 5.07 -1.36
C PRO A 18 1.72 6.19 -2.03
N GLU A 19 0.57 5.88 -2.63
CA GLU A 19 -0.25 6.88 -3.31
C GLU A 19 -0.73 7.95 -2.35
N TRP A 20 -0.94 7.60 -1.08
CA TRP A 20 -1.29 8.55 -0.03
C TRP A 20 -0.28 9.68 0.08
N PHE A 21 1.00 9.40 -0.11
CA PHE A 21 2.08 10.39 -0.01
C PHE A 21 2.37 11.13 -1.32
N GLY A 22 1.48 10.99 -2.32
CA GLY A 22 1.65 11.65 -3.61
C GLY A 22 2.70 11.00 -4.50
N VAL A 23 3.12 9.77 -4.20
CA VAL A 23 3.92 8.97 -5.12
C VAL A 23 3.03 8.63 -6.31
N SER A 24 3.30 9.25 -7.46
CA SER A 24 2.65 8.88 -8.71
C SER A 24 3.25 7.57 -9.20
N THR A 25 2.39 6.62 -9.58
CA THR A 25 2.79 5.60 -10.53
C THR A 25 3.03 6.26 -11.89
N ASP A 26 3.95 5.72 -12.69
CA ASP A 26 4.01 6.03 -14.12
C ASP A 26 2.64 5.75 -14.78
N GLU A 27 2.48 6.01 -16.09
CA GLU A 27 1.23 5.74 -16.83
C GLU A 27 0.67 4.31 -16.65
N TYR A 28 1.47 3.37 -16.12
CA TYR A 28 1.11 1.98 -15.87
C TYR A 28 1.40 1.54 -14.42
N PHE A 29 0.51 0.69 -13.89
CA PHE A 29 0.75 -0.05 -12.66
C PHE A 29 1.95 -1.00 -12.83
N GLN A 30 2.90 -0.91 -11.89
CA GLN A 30 4.13 -1.71 -11.92
C GLN A 30 3.92 -3.15 -11.43
N VAL A 31 2.84 -3.40 -10.70
CA VAL A 31 2.50 -4.69 -10.10
C VAL A 31 1.02 -4.98 -10.24
N SER A 32 0.66 -6.26 -10.26
CA SER A 32 -0.73 -6.74 -10.24
C SER A 32 -1.06 -7.42 -8.92
N ILE A 33 -2.33 -7.40 -8.54
CA ILE A 33 -2.84 -8.07 -7.33
C ILE A 33 -3.76 -9.22 -7.76
N MET A 34 -3.65 -10.36 -7.08
CA MET A 34 -4.50 -11.53 -7.30
C MET A 34 -5.05 -12.00 -5.96
N ALA A 35 -6.37 -12.20 -5.88
CA ALA A 35 -7.00 -12.77 -4.70
C ALA A 35 -6.71 -14.27 -4.62
N MET A 36 -6.20 -14.73 -3.46
CA MET A 36 -5.94 -16.15 -3.20
C MET A 36 -7.17 -16.89 -2.64
N GLU A 37 -8.11 -16.14 -2.08
CA GLU A 37 -9.37 -16.63 -1.50
C GLU A 37 -10.47 -15.56 -1.65
N GLU A 38 -11.70 -15.88 -1.24
CA GLU A 38 -12.79 -14.91 -1.22
C GLU A 38 -12.41 -13.71 -0.35
N SER A 39 -12.27 -12.54 -0.97
CA SER A 39 -11.71 -11.35 -0.36
C SER A 39 -12.67 -10.17 -0.47
N ARG A 40 -12.62 -9.26 0.50
CA ARG A 40 -13.34 -7.98 0.46
C ARG A 40 -12.35 -6.85 0.63
N VAL A 41 -12.48 -5.81 -0.18
CA VAL A 41 -11.64 -4.62 -0.14
C VAL A 41 -12.46 -3.39 0.15
N LEU A 42 -11.87 -2.45 0.87
CA LEU A 42 -12.39 -1.09 1.02
C LEU A 42 -11.58 -0.20 0.07
N VAL A 43 -12.28 0.47 -0.85
CA VAL A 43 -11.66 1.34 -1.85
C VAL A 43 -12.23 2.74 -1.73
N TRP A 44 -11.36 3.74 -1.80
CA TRP A 44 -11.73 5.15 -1.73
C TRP A 44 -10.85 5.96 -2.67
N HIS A 45 -11.35 7.12 -3.10
CA HIS A 45 -10.53 8.08 -3.83
C HIS A 45 -9.62 8.82 -2.85
N ARG A 46 -8.31 8.76 -3.05
CA ARG A 46 -7.30 9.38 -2.17
C ARG A 46 -7.64 10.83 -1.81
N ASP A 47 -7.81 11.67 -2.83
CA ASP A 47 -8.00 13.11 -2.61
C ASP A 47 -9.31 13.40 -1.87
N LYS A 48 -10.40 12.67 -2.16
CA LYS A 48 -11.67 12.84 -1.44
C LYS A 48 -11.55 12.41 0.03
N LEU A 49 -10.82 11.33 0.32
CA LEU A 49 -10.58 10.93 1.70
C LEU A 49 -9.72 11.96 2.43
N LYS A 50 -8.63 12.44 1.82
CA LYS A 50 -7.81 13.52 2.37
C LYS A 50 -8.63 14.76 2.66
N LEU A 51 -9.47 15.20 1.72
CA LEU A 51 -10.36 16.34 1.91
C LEU A 51 -11.33 16.13 3.09
N SER A 52 -11.79 14.89 3.28
CA SER A 52 -12.75 14.56 4.34
C SER A 52 -12.11 14.52 5.73
N ILE A 53 -10.82 14.17 5.83
CA ILE A 53 -10.13 14.09 7.13
C ILE A 53 -9.30 15.34 7.45
N MET A 54 -9.05 16.24 6.50
CA MET A 54 -8.12 17.37 6.70
C MET A 54 -8.56 18.38 7.76
N SER A 55 -9.83 18.39 8.15
CA SER A 55 -10.33 19.27 9.22
C SER A 55 -9.98 18.76 10.62
N ASP A 56 -9.56 17.49 10.73
CA ASP A 56 -9.17 16.85 11.98
C ASP A 56 -7.66 16.52 11.95
N ALA A 57 -6.89 17.25 12.74
CA ALA A 57 -5.44 17.07 12.81
C ALA A 57 -5.03 15.72 13.41
N PHE A 58 -5.82 15.19 14.34
CA PHE A 58 -5.55 13.89 14.94
C PHE A 58 -5.78 12.79 13.90
N LEU A 59 -6.90 12.84 13.18
CA LEU A 59 -7.21 11.84 12.15
C LEU A 59 -6.19 11.84 11.01
N GLN A 60 -5.73 13.02 10.58
CA GLN A 60 -4.62 13.15 9.63
C GLN A 60 -3.35 12.46 10.14
N ALA A 61 -2.93 12.78 11.37
CA ALA A 61 -1.73 12.18 11.95
C ALA A 61 -1.86 10.66 12.05
N VAL A 62 -3.02 10.14 12.44
CA VAL A 62 -3.28 8.69 12.49
C VAL A 62 -3.12 8.06 11.11
N PHE A 63 -3.73 8.64 10.07
CA PHE A 63 -3.62 8.12 8.71
C PHE A 63 -2.17 8.14 8.19
N ASP A 64 -1.47 9.26 8.38
CA ASP A 64 -0.07 9.40 7.97
C ASP A 64 0.83 8.36 8.66
N HIS A 65 0.64 8.13 9.96
CA HIS A 65 1.44 7.14 10.70
C HIS A 65 1.13 5.70 10.29
N ILE A 66 -0.15 5.36 10.12
CA ILE A 66 -0.56 4.00 9.73
C ILE A 66 -0.05 3.67 8.33
N LEU A 67 -0.25 4.58 7.36
CA LEU A 67 0.16 4.38 5.98
C LEU A 67 1.68 4.46 5.83
N GLY A 68 2.34 5.35 6.57
CA GLY A 68 3.81 5.45 6.56
C GLY A 68 4.46 4.17 7.07
N ARG A 69 3.89 3.55 8.13
CA ARG A 69 4.35 2.25 8.63
C ARG A 69 4.17 1.14 7.60
N ASP A 70 3.02 1.10 6.91
CA ASP A 70 2.75 0.10 5.87
C ASP A 70 3.75 0.20 4.70
N VAL A 71 4.05 1.42 4.23
CA VAL A 71 5.06 1.66 3.20
C VAL A 71 6.43 1.13 3.63
N VAL A 72 6.90 1.52 4.82
CA VAL A 72 8.21 1.08 5.33
C VAL A 72 8.27 -0.43 5.47
N HIS A 73 7.22 -1.06 5.99
CA HIS A 73 7.19 -2.51 6.16
C HIS A 73 7.29 -3.24 4.82
N LYS A 74 6.53 -2.81 3.81
CA LYS A 74 6.61 -3.41 2.46
C LYS A 74 7.97 -3.20 1.80
N LEU A 75 8.56 -2.01 1.95
CA LEU A 75 9.92 -1.74 1.43
C LEU A 75 10.97 -2.67 2.04
N MET A 76 10.86 -2.95 3.35
CA MET A 76 11.74 -3.90 4.04
C MET A 76 11.56 -5.34 3.55
N GLN A 77 10.33 -5.79 3.32
CA GLN A 77 10.08 -7.14 2.79
C GLN A 77 10.67 -7.32 1.37
N VAL A 78 10.55 -6.31 0.52
CA VAL A 78 11.13 -6.34 -0.82
C VAL A 78 12.65 -6.34 -0.76
N SER A 79 13.25 -5.50 0.09
CA SER A 79 14.70 -5.41 0.20
C SER A 79 15.34 -6.69 0.74
N GLU A 80 14.72 -7.34 1.73
CA GLU A 80 15.13 -8.67 2.23
C GLU A 80 15.02 -9.74 1.13
N THR A 81 13.96 -9.70 0.34
CA THR A 81 13.79 -10.66 -0.76
C THR A 81 14.86 -10.47 -1.84
N MET A 82 15.25 -9.22 -2.12
CA MET A 82 16.31 -8.91 -3.09
C MET A 82 17.71 -9.25 -2.58
N SER A 83 18.00 -9.07 -1.28
CA SER A 83 19.31 -9.37 -0.71
C SER A 83 19.60 -10.87 -0.66
N VAL A 84 18.58 -11.71 -0.45
CA VAL A 84 18.68 -13.18 -0.47
C VAL A 84 18.83 -13.74 -1.90
N SER A 85 18.54 -12.93 -2.92
CA SER A 85 18.60 -13.33 -4.33
C SER A 85 19.97 -13.11 -4.99
N ASN A 86 20.96 -12.59 -4.26
CA ASN A 86 22.32 -12.32 -4.73
C ASN A 86 23.35 -13.32 -4.20
#